data_AF-A0A7C6VSQ1-F1
#
_entry.id   AF-A0A7C6VSQ1-F1
#
_cell.length_a   1.000
_cell.length_b   1.000
_cell.length_c   1.000
_cell.angle_alpha   90.00
_cell.angle_beta   90.00
_cell.angle_gamma   90.00
#
_symmetry.space_group_name_H-M   'P 1'
#
loop_
_entity.id
_entity.type
_entity.pdbx_description
1 polymer ?
#
loop_
_entity_poly.entity_id
_entity_poly.type
_entity_poly.pdbx_seq_one_letter_code
_entity_poly.pdbx_strand_id
1 'polypeptide(L)'
;MCFTWFTDKILQALDARAKVRVLVHEAFFIGGQNKEPHYFVKVINCSSETMFTITHMWIKDSSREIDIINQERPLPHKLEKSDVWETWFRKDIIEDQNNVFKNVRIELSNGKIYKSRKNEKVRPAGFIAK
;
A
#
# COMPACT_ATOMS: atom_id res chain seq x y z
N MET A 1 -14.29 26.93 4.95
CA MET A 1 -13.53 25.76 5.43
C MET A 1 -14.50 24.78 6.10
N CYS A 2 -15.10 23.84 5.36
CA CYS A 2 -16.01 22.81 5.91
C CYS A 2 -16.20 21.63 4.94
N PHE A 3 -15.20 21.30 4.12
CA PHE A 3 -15.31 20.24 3.11
C PHE A 3 -14.51 18.97 3.45
N THR A 4 -13.50 19.05 4.32
CA THR A 4 -12.61 17.92 4.63
C THR A 4 -13.25 16.86 5.53
N TRP A 5 -14.05 17.28 6.53
CA TRP A 5 -14.65 16.35 7.48
C TRP A 5 -15.67 15.39 6.83
N PHE A 6 -16.48 15.89 5.91
CA PHE A 6 -17.49 15.08 5.23
C PHE A 6 -16.82 14.09 4.26
N THR A 7 -15.79 14.51 3.54
CA THR A 7 -15.00 13.62 2.67
C THR A 7 -14.29 12.53 3.47
N ASP A 8 -13.76 12.87 4.65
CA ASP A 8 -13.08 11.89 5.51
C ASP A 8 -14.05 10.83 6.06
N LYS A 9 -15.27 11.23 6.43
CA LYS A 9 -16.31 10.28 6.86
C LYS A 9 -16.77 9.36 5.73
N ILE A 10 -16.93 9.87 4.51
CA ILE A 10 -17.26 9.04 3.34
C ILE A 10 -16.11 8.07 3.05
N LEU A 11 -14.88 8.55 3.10
CA LEU A 11 -13.70 7.72 2.90
C LEU A 11 -13.58 6.63 3.97
N GLN A 12 -13.88 6.92 5.24
CA GLN A 12 -13.92 5.95 6.33
C GLN A 12 -15.02 4.91 6.13
N ALA A 13 -16.23 5.31 5.71
CA ALA A 13 -17.33 4.38 5.45
C ALA A 13 -17.04 3.44 4.27
N LEU A 14 -16.38 3.95 3.22
CA LEU A 14 -15.90 3.12 2.12
C LEU A 14 -14.79 2.16 2.55
N ASP A 15 -13.91 2.58 3.47
CA ASP A 15 -12.88 1.71 4.05
C ASP A 15 -13.48 0.58 4.90
N ALA A 16 -14.50 0.88 5.70
CA ALA A 16 -15.19 -0.13 6.51
C ALA A 16 -15.87 -1.21 5.64
N ARG A 17 -16.20 -0.90 4.38
CA ARG A 17 -16.79 -1.83 3.41
C ARG A 17 -15.75 -2.49 2.50
N ALA A 18 -14.50 -2.03 2.50
CA ALA A 18 -13.48 -2.55 1.61
C ALA A 18 -13.03 -3.94 2.06
N LYS A 19 -13.19 -4.95 1.20
CA LYS A 19 -12.71 -6.33 1.46
C LYS A 19 -11.19 -6.42 1.52
N VAL A 20 -10.49 -5.50 0.87
CA VAL A 20 -9.02 -5.39 0.89
C VAL A 20 -8.66 -3.93 1.16
N ARG A 21 -7.70 -3.72 2.06
CA ARG A 21 -7.15 -2.40 2.37
C ARG A 21 -5.69 -2.32 1.96
N VAL A 22 -5.32 -1.23 1.31
CA VAL A 22 -3.95 -0.95 0.90
C VAL A 22 -3.49 0.32 1.59
N LEU A 23 -2.43 0.21 2.39
CA LEU A 23 -1.92 1.28 3.23
C LEU A 23 -0.45 1.53 2.89
N VAL A 24 -0.06 2.80 2.77
CA VAL A 24 1.31 3.20 2.40
C VAL A 24 1.87 4.12 3.45
N HIS A 25 3.13 3.90 3.83
CA HIS A 25 3.87 4.81 4.69
C HIS A 25 5.34 4.89 4.31
N GLU A 26 5.99 5.96 4.72
CA GLU A 26 7.43 6.13 4.59
C GLU A 26 8.11 5.63 5.87
N ALA A 27 9.15 4.83 5.74
CA ALA A 27 10.00 4.41 6.84
C ALA A 27 11.41 4.02 6.34
N PHE A 28 12.25 3.53 7.26
CA PHE A 28 13.64 3.14 6.99
C PHE A 28 13.89 1.73 7.52
N PHE A 29 14.80 0.99 6.87
CA PHE A 29 15.31 -0.26 7.43
C PHE A 29 16.30 0.00 8.58
N ILE A 30 16.18 -0.79 9.65
CA ILE A 30 17.14 -0.76 10.76
C ILE A 30 18.47 -1.37 10.29
N GLY A 31 19.57 -0.64 10.49
CA GLY A 31 20.91 -1.08 10.08
C GLY A 31 21.25 -0.88 8.60
N GLY A 32 20.38 -0.22 7.82
CA GLY A 32 20.72 0.18 6.46
C GLY A 32 21.84 1.22 6.47
N GLN A 33 22.94 0.95 5.77
CA GLN A 33 24.17 1.76 5.81
C GLN A 33 23.94 3.24 5.47
N ASN A 34 22.89 3.56 4.69
CA ASN A 34 22.60 4.92 4.23
C ASN A 34 21.29 5.52 4.73
N LYS A 35 20.52 4.85 5.61
CA LYS A 35 19.16 5.29 6.01
C LYS A 35 18.31 5.72 4.80
N GLU A 36 18.30 4.92 3.75
CA GLU A 36 17.52 5.24 2.55
C GLU A 36 16.02 5.10 2.84
N PRO A 37 15.21 6.16 2.61
CA PRO A 37 13.77 6.09 2.83
C PRO A 37 13.12 5.16 1.81
N HIS A 38 12.22 4.33 2.31
CA HIS A 38 11.40 3.43 1.51
C HIS A 38 9.93 3.72 1.75
N TYR A 39 9.11 3.49 0.73
CA TYR A 39 7.67 3.39 0.91
C TYR A 39 7.29 1.93 1.12
N PHE A 40 6.60 1.71 2.23
CA PHE A 40 6.10 0.41 2.64
C PHE A 40 4.62 0.32 2.32
N VAL A 41 4.26 -0.72 1.56
CA VAL A 41 2.90 -1.02 1.14
C VAL A 41 2.40 -2.21 1.93
N LYS A 42 1.37 -1.98 2.73
CA LYS A 42 0.67 -3.00 3.52
C LYS A 42 -0.67 -3.31 2.89
N VAL A 43 -0.88 -4.57 2.52
CA VAL A 43 -2.15 -5.08 1.98
C VAL A 43 -2.78 -5.99 3.02
N ILE A 44 -4.02 -5.67 3.39
CA ILE A 44 -4.77 -6.38 4.43
C ILE A 44 -6.01 -6.98 3.80
N ASN A 45 -6.21 -8.28 3.97
CA ASN A 45 -7.49 -8.91 3.69
C ASN A 45 -8.42 -8.63 4.86
N CYS A 46 -9.46 -7.85 4.65
CA CYS A 46 -10.49 -7.59 5.66
C CYS A 46 -11.69 -8.55 5.55
N SER A 47 -11.66 -9.48 4.59
CA SER A 47 -12.68 -10.51 4.44
C SER A 47 -12.38 -11.71 5.34
N SER A 48 -13.38 -12.14 6.10
CA SER A 48 -13.36 -13.40 6.87
C SER A 48 -13.69 -14.62 5.99
N GLU A 49 -14.19 -14.42 4.78
CA GLU A 49 -14.76 -15.48 3.95
C GLU A 49 -13.96 -15.75 2.68
N THR A 50 -13.33 -14.71 2.13
CA THR A 50 -12.73 -14.74 0.80
C THR A 50 -11.21 -14.60 0.89
N MET A 51 -10.50 -15.52 0.24
CA MET A 51 -9.06 -15.36 -0.03
C MET A 51 -8.88 -14.58 -1.33
N PHE A 52 -7.81 -13.79 -1.41
CA PHE A 52 -7.48 -13.03 -2.61
C PHE A 52 -6.07 -13.36 -3.07
N THR A 53 -5.77 -13.14 -4.35
CA THR A 53 -4.41 -13.21 -4.87
C THR A 53 -4.09 -11.86 -5.46
N ILE A 54 -3.03 -11.22 -4.98
CA ILE A 54 -2.47 -10.00 -5.56
C ILE A 54 -1.66 -10.42 -6.78
N THR A 55 -1.95 -9.87 -7.95
CA THR A 55 -1.26 -10.22 -9.21
C THR A 55 -0.31 -9.12 -9.65
N HIS A 56 -0.74 -7.87 -9.56
CA HIS A 56 0.06 -6.71 -9.98
C HIS A 56 0.04 -5.62 -8.92
N MET A 57 1.12 -4.84 -8.88
CA MET A 57 1.22 -3.64 -8.07
C MET A 57 2.01 -2.57 -8.83
N TRP A 58 1.47 -1.36 -8.87
CA TRP A 58 2.11 -0.24 -9.55
C TRP A 58 1.79 1.10 -8.88
N ILE A 59 2.52 2.13 -9.27
CA ILE A 59 2.32 3.51 -8.84
C ILE A 59 1.79 4.29 -10.03
N LYS A 60 0.68 5.00 -9.84
CA LYS A 60 0.21 6.00 -10.79
C LYS A 60 0.90 7.33 -10.52
N ASP A 61 2.05 7.57 -11.16
CA ASP A 61 2.83 8.81 -11.03
C ASP A 61 2.54 9.74 -12.22
N SER A 62 1.64 10.71 -12.00
CA SER A 62 1.20 11.66 -13.02
C SER A 62 0.69 10.97 -14.29
N SER A 63 1.48 10.94 -15.37
CA SER A 63 1.17 10.29 -16.65
C SER A 63 1.79 8.89 -16.82
N ARG A 64 2.57 8.41 -15.85
CA ARG A 64 3.29 7.14 -15.90
C ARG A 64 2.70 6.14 -14.91
N GLU A 65 2.79 4.87 -15.28
CA GLU A 65 2.56 3.75 -14.39
C GLU A 65 3.90 3.05 -14.17
N ILE A 66 4.30 2.95 -12.89
CA ILE A 66 5.60 2.39 -12.50
C ILE A 66 5.33 1.10 -11.73
N ASP A 67 5.71 -0.03 -12.30
CA ASP A 67 5.54 -1.32 -11.64
C ASP A 67 6.41 -1.43 -10.38
N ILE A 68 5.81 -1.92 -9.29
CA ILE A 68 6.51 -2.23 -8.05
C ILE A 68 6.96 -3.68 -8.12
N ILE A 69 8.23 -3.88 -8.47
CA ILE A 69 8.86 -5.19 -8.55
C ILE A 69 9.80 -5.37 -7.36
N ASN A 70 9.41 -6.22 -6.41
CA ASN A 70 10.23 -6.59 -5.26
C ASN A 70 10.52 -8.10 -5.28
N GLN A 71 11.78 -8.46 -5.55
CA GLN A 71 12.20 -9.87 -5.63
C GLN A 71 12.12 -10.62 -4.30
N GLU A 72 12.22 -9.93 -3.16
CA GLU A 72 12.09 -10.52 -1.82
C GLU A 72 10.62 -10.75 -1.42
N ARG A 73 9.69 -10.09 -2.12
CA ARG A 73 8.25 -10.20 -1.92
C ARG A 73 7.57 -10.35 -3.28
N PRO A 74 7.79 -11.49 -3.96
CA PRO A 74 7.35 -11.67 -5.33
C PRO A 74 5.82 -11.71 -5.43
N LEU A 75 5.32 -11.20 -6.56
CA LEU A 75 3.94 -11.39 -7.00
C LEU A 75 3.91 -12.47 -8.10
N PRO A 76 2.82 -13.26 -8.21
CA PRO A 76 1.57 -13.13 -7.45
C PRO A 76 1.69 -13.64 -6.00
N HIS A 77 0.93 -13.04 -5.08
CA HIS A 77 0.89 -13.43 -3.67
C HIS A 77 -0.53 -13.75 -3.20
N LYS A 78 -0.73 -14.93 -2.61
CA LYS A 78 -2.01 -15.34 -2.03
C LYS A 78 -2.15 -14.73 -0.63
N LEU A 79 -3.22 -13.98 -0.42
CA LEU A 79 -3.58 -13.35 0.83
C LEU A 79 -4.70 -14.16 1.51
N GLU A 80 -4.36 -14.81 2.61
CA GLU A 80 -5.31 -15.62 3.38
C GLU A 80 -6.38 -14.73 4.06
N LYS A 81 -7.39 -15.36 4.68
CA LYS A 81 -8.44 -14.64 5.41
C LYS A 81 -7.83 -13.88 6.59
N SER A 82 -8.18 -12.60 6.74
CA SER A 82 -7.63 -11.71 7.77
C SER A 82 -6.10 -11.54 7.72
N ASP A 83 -5.46 -11.93 6.63
CA ASP A 83 -4.01 -11.92 6.48
C ASP A 83 -3.48 -10.52 6.12
N VAL A 84 -2.20 -10.31 6.42
CA VAL A 84 -1.47 -9.07 6.15
C VAL A 84 -0.21 -9.42 5.38
N TRP A 85 -0.09 -8.83 4.20
CA TRP A 85 1.11 -8.90 3.39
C TRP A 85 1.74 -7.51 3.26
N GLU A 86 3.06 -7.44 3.30
CA GLU A 86 3.81 -6.19 3.24
C GLU A 86 4.97 -6.29 2.26
N THR A 87 5.15 -5.23 1.48
CA THR A 87 6.26 -5.05 0.55
C THR A 87 6.74 -3.60 0.62
N TRP A 88 7.83 -3.31 -0.09
CA TRP A 88 8.44 -1.99 -0.13
C TRP A 88 9.06 -1.68 -1.48
N PHE A 89 9.25 -0.39 -1.73
CA PHE A 89 10.00 0.14 -2.86
C PHE A 89 10.76 1.39 -2.43
N ARG A 90 11.83 1.72 -3.18
CA ARG A 90 12.67 2.88 -2.88
C ARG A 90 11.93 4.17 -3.20
N LYS A 91 12.18 5.22 -2.42
CA LYS A 91 11.55 6.53 -2.61
C LYS A 91 12.02 7.28 -3.87
N ASP A 92 13.19 6.94 -4.39
CA ASP A 92 13.83 7.59 -5.54
C ASP A 92 13.23 7.20 -6.90
N ILE A 93 12.42 6.14 -6.97
CA ILE A 93 11.80 5.70 -8.25
C ILE A 93 10.62 6.56 -8.68
N ILE A 94 10.15 7.49 -7.83
CA ILE A 94 8.98 8.34 -8.09
C ILE A 94 9.33 9.82 -8.05
N GLU A 95 8.65 10.61 -8.88
CA GLU A 95 8.78 12.07 -8.86
C GLU A 95 7.79 12.69 -7.88
N ASP A 96 6.52 12.25 -7.91
CA ASP A 96 5.48 12.78 -7.01
C ASP A 96 5.42 12.05 -5.66
N GLN A 97 6.37 12.42 -4.79
CA GLN A 97 6.48 11.90 -3.43
C GLN A 97 5.33 12.33 -2.50
N ASN A 98 4.61 13.40 -2.84
CA ASN A 98 3.51 13.91 -2.02
C ASN A 98 2.23 13.06 -2.21
N ASN A 99 1.97 12.58 -3.42
CA ASN A 99 0.75 11.84 -3.74
C ASN A 99 0.92 10.31 -3.73
N VAL A 100 2.14 9.79 -3.59
CA VAL A 100 2.41 8.34 -3.53
C VAL A 100 1.48 7.57 -2.59
N PHE A 101 1.15 8.16 -1.43
CA PHE A 101 0.27 7.54 -0.43
C PHE A 101 -1.12 7.20 -0.96
N LYS A 102 -1.58 7.88 -2.02
CA LYS A 102 -2.88 7.68 -2.67
C LYS A 102 -2.75 7.05 -4.06
N ASN A 103 -1.53 6.81 -4.55
CA ASN A 103 -1.26 6.47 -5.94
C ASN A 103 -0.77 5.04 -6.16
N VAL A 104 -0.47 4.29 -5.10
CA VAL A 104 -0.21 2.84 -5.23
C VAL A 104 -1.52 2.13 -5.56
N ARG A 105 -1.45 1.22 -6.52
CA ARG A 105 -2.54 0.37 -6.98
C ARG A 105 -2.13 -1.08 -6.82
N ILE A 106 -3.09 -1.91 -6.47
CA ILE A 106 -2.97 -3.36 -6.59
C ILE A 106 -4.10 -3.87 -7.45
N GLU A 107 -3.81 -4.91 -8.21
CA GLU A 107 -4.81 -5.71 -8.90
C GLU A 107 -4.87 -7.10 -8.27
N LEU A 108 -6.10 -7.58 -8.09
CA LEU A 108 -6.35 -8.95 -7.65
C LEU A 108 -6.57 -9.87 -8.86
N SER A 109 -6.43 -11.17 -8.67
CA SER A 109 -6.68 -12.19 -9.71
C SER A 109 -8.09 -12.16 -10.32
N ASN A 110 -9.05 -11.50 -9.68
CA ASN A 110 -10.40 -11.27 -10.21
C ASN A 110 -10.55 -9.95 -10.98
N GLY A 111 -9.45 -9.28 -11.32
CA GLY A 111 -9.40 -8.00 -12.04
C GLY A 111 -9.79 -6.78 -11.22
N LYS A 112 -10.11 -6.92 -9.92
CA LYS A 112 -10.46 -5.77 -9.09
C LYS A 112 -9.22 -4.99 -8.68
N ILE A 113 -9.29 -3.68 -8.86
CA ILE A 113 -8.21 -2.76 -8.50
C ILE A 113 -8.54 -2.05 -7.18
N TYR A 114 -7.56 -2.02 -6.28
CA TYR A 114 -7.63 -1.29 -5.02
C TYR A 114 -6.58 -0.18 -4.99
N LYS A 115 -6.98 0.99 -4.48
CA LYS A 115 -6.09 2.15 -4.30
C LYS A 115 -5.58 2.25 -2.88
N SER A 116 -4.35 2.70 -2.74
CA SER A 116 -3.74 2.94 -1.45
C SER A 116 -4.28 4.18 -0.74
N ARG A 117 -4.00 4.22 0.56
CA ARG A 117 -4.17 5.39 1.43
C ARG A 117 -2.95 5.53 2.34
N LYS A 118 -2.74 6.74 2.88
CA LYS A 118 -1.69 6.97 3.87
C LYS A 118 -1.98 6.15 5.12
N ASN A 119 -0.99 5.39 5.60
CA ASN A 119 -1.05 4.78 6.90
C ASN A 119 -0.64 5.82 7.95
N GLU A 120 -1.60 6.30 8.72
CA GLU A 120 -1.36 7.32 9.75
C GLU A 120 -1.04 6.71 11.12
N LYS A 121 -1.25 5.40 11.28
CA LYS A 121 -1.13 4.69 12.57
C LYS A 121 0.25 4.04 12.78
N VAL A 122 1.24 4.44 11.98
CA VAL A 122 2.61 3.89 12.02
C VAL A 122 3.58 4.94 12.54
N ARG A 123 4.58 4.48 13.28
CA ARG A 123 5.67 5.34 13.73
C ARG A 123 6.60 5.62 12.52
N PRO A 124 7.25 6.79 12.45
CA PRO A 124 8.17 7.13 11.34
C PRO A 124 9.36 6.18 11.18
N ALA A 125 9.68 5.41 12.22
CA ALA A 125 10.63 4.30 12.19
C ALA A 125 9.91 3.01 12.60
N GLY A 126 10.12 1.92 11.85
CA GLY A 126 9.43 0.66 12.06
C GLY A 126 10.31 -0.55 11.72
N PHE A 127 10.02 -1.67 12.37
CA PHE A 127 10.62 -2.97 12.09
C PHE A 127 9.84 -3.65 10.96
N ILE A 128 10.55 -4.18 9.97
CA ILE A 128 10.01 -5.22 9.09
C ILE A 128 10.87 -6.47 9.29
N ALA A 129 10.20 -7.60 9.51
CA ALA A 129 10.86 -8.89 9.49
C ALA A 129 11.37 -9.13 8.07
N LYS A 130 12.69 -9.18 7.91
CA LYS A 130 13.32 -9.66 6.67
C LYS A 130 12.86 -11.09 6.42
#